data_AF-A0A117M6D0-F1
#
_entry.id   AF-A0A117M6D0-F1
#
_cell.length_a   1.000
_cell.length_b   1.000
_cell.length_c   1.000
_cell.angle_alpha   90.00
_cell.angle_beta   90.00
_cell.angle_gamma   90.00
#
_symmetry.space_group_name_H-M   'P 1'
#
loop_
_entity.id
_entity.type
_entity.pdbx_description
1 polymer ?
#
loop_
_entity_poly.entity_id
_entity_poly.type
_entity_poly.pdbx_seq_one_letter_code
_entity_poly.pdbx_strand_id
1 'polypeptide(L)' 'DSLGFYDPIRDPGIMSVDVDKAVDWIMKGAQPTETARSILAKFGVMKKVHELKYVKEAGEKAE' A
#
# COMPACT_ATOMS: atom_id res chain seq x y z
N ASP A 1 -7.77 -11.37 5.51
CA ASP A 1 -6.31 -11.44 5.33
C ASP A 1 -5.67 -10.33 6.14
N SER A 2 -4.66 -10.63 6.97
CA SER A 2 -3.95 -9.61 7.74
C SER A 2 -2.86 -9.00 6.85
N LEU A 3 -2.94 -7.70 6.56
CA LEU A 3 -1.99 -6.97 5.70
C LEU A 3 -0.72 -6.51 6.44
N GLY A 4 -0.66 -6.75 7.75
CA GLY A 4 0.43 -6.32 8.61
C GLY A 4 0.02 -6.23 10.08
N PHE A 5 0.95 -5.70 10.88
CA PHE A 5 0.80 -5.49 12.31
C PHE A 5 1.37 -4.13 12.71
N TYR A 6 0.66 -3.45 13.61
CA TYR A 6 1.07 -2.18 14.21
C TYR A 6 1.05 -2.33 15.72
N ASP A 7 2.23 -2.39 16.33
CA ASP A 7 2.40 -2.45 17.79
C ASP A 7 2.94 -1.11 18.31
N PRO A 8 2.08 -0.24 18.85
CA PRO A 8 2.51 1.03 19.43
C PRO A 8 3.12 0.87 20.82
N ILE A 9 3.09 -0.32 21.43
CA ILE A 9 3.49 -0.54 22.82
C ILE A 9 5.02 -0.73 22.95
N ARG A 10 5.69 -1.20 21.89
CA ARG A 10 7.14 -1.41 21.88
C ARG A 10 7.87 -0.17 21.36
N ASP A 11 8.98 0.20 22.00
CA ASP A 11 9.85 1.28 21.54
C ASP A 11 11.17 0.68 20.99
N PRO A 12 11.52 0.87 19.71
CA PRO A 12 10.78 1.62 18.68
C PRO A 12 9.54 0.85 18.18
N GLY A 13 8.45 1.58 17.90
CA GLY A 13 7.16 1.04 17.42
C GLY A 13 7.34 0.00 16.33
N ILE A 14 6.99 -1.26 16.61
CA ILE A 14 7.11 -2.33 15.61
C ILE A 14 5.91 -2.22 14.68
N MET A 15 6.19 -1.75 13.46
CA MET A 15 5.22 -1.73 12.38
C MET A 15 5.77 -2.59 11.23
N SER A 16 4.99 -3.59 10.80
CA SER A 16 5.32 -4.40 9.63
C SER A 16 4.10 -4.48 8.73
N VAL A 17 4.28 -4.12 7.46
CA VAL A 17 3.22 -4.13 6.44
C VAL A 17 3.74 -4.91 5.24
N ASP A 18 2.94 -5.87 4.78
CA ASP A 18 3.20 -6.57 3.52
C ASP A 18 2.90 -5.64 2.35
N VAL A 19 3.94 -4.96 1.87
CA VAL A 19 3.85 -3.97 0.78
C VAL A 19 3.17 -4.58 -0.45
N ASP A 20 3.52 -5.82 -0.80
CA ASP A 20 3.01 -6.48 -2.00
C ASP A 20 1.50 -6.77 -1.92
N LYS A 21 1.05 -7.31 -0.78
CA LYS A 21 -0.38 -7.53 -0.52
C LYS A 21 -1.15 -6.22 -0.40
N ALA A 22 -0.57 -5.20 0.22
CA ALA A 22 -1.22 -3.91 0.37
C ALA A 22 -1.38 -3.18 -0.97
N VAL A 23 -0.40 -3.32 -1.87
CA VAL A 23 -0.49 -2.86 -3.27
C VAL A 23 -1.64 -3.57 -3.98
N ASP A 24 -1.67 -4.90 -3.97
CA ASP A 24 -2.72 -5.69 -4.61
C ASP A 24 -4.11 -5.36 -4.06
N TRP A 25 -4.22 -5.18 -2.74
CA TRP A 25 -5.46 -4.80 -2.08
C TRP A 25 -5.99 -3.44 -2.56
N ILE A 26 -5.12 -2.43 -2.67
CA ILE A 26 -5.50 -1.11 -3.22
C ILE A 26 -5.84 -1.21 -4.72
N MET A 27 -5.07 -1.99 -5.49
CA MET A 27 -5.31 -2.19 -6.92
C MET A 27 -6.66 -2.88 -7.20
N LYS A 28 -7.12 -3.73 -6.28
CA LYS A 28 -8.46 -4.36 -6.31
C LYS A 28 -9.60 -3.39 -5.95
N GLY A 29 -9.31 -2.14 -5.59
CA GLY A 29 -10.31 -1.12 -5.27
C GLY A 29 -10.48 -0.86 -3.77
N ALA A 30 -9.60 -1.38 -2.90
CA ALA A 30 -9.66 -1.06 -1.49
C ALA A 30 -9.36 0.43 -1.24
N GLN A 31 -10.20 1.07 -0.42
CA GLN A 31 -9.99 2.44 0.03
C GLN A 31 -9.42 2.44 1.46
N PRO A 32 -8.12 2.73 1.64
CA PRO A 32 -7.56 2.88 2.98
C PRO A 32 -8.09 4.15 3.65
N THR A 33 -8.32 4.07 4.96
CA THR A 33 -8.63 5.23 5.82
C THR A 33 -7.45 6.18 5.95
N GLU A 34 -7.63 7.40 6.47
CA GLU A 34 -6.58 8.42 6.54
C GLU A 34 -5.32 7.96 7.29
N THR A 35 -5.50 7.29 8.44
CA THR A 35 -4.40 6.73 9.22
C THR A 35 -3.71 5.59 8.47
N ALA A 36 -4.48 4.68 7.88
CA ALA A 36 -3.94 3.57 7.09
C ALA A 36 -3.14 4.09 5.88
N ARG A 37 -3.66 5.09 5.16
CA ARG A 37 -2.95 5.75 4.05
C ARG A 37 -1.61 6.31 4.51
N SER A 38 -1.56 6.97 5.67
CA SER A 38 -0.33 7.54 6.22
C SER A 38 0.72 6.46 6.54
N ILE A 39 0.27 5.33 7.11
CA ILE A 39 1.13 4.17 7.38
C ILE A 39 1.63 3.56 6.06
N LEU A 40 0.74 3.27 5.12
CA LEU A 40 1.08 2.69 3.81
C LEU A 40 2.01 3.61 3.00
N ALA A 41 1.85 4.93 3.10
CA ALA A 41 2.75 5.90 2.50
C ALA A 41 4.15 5.85 3.12
N LYS A 42 4.26 5.76 4.45
CA LYS A 42 5.56 5.59 5.15
C LYS A 42 6.30 4.34 4.69
N PHE A 43 5.58 3.26 4.37
CA PHE A 43 6.15 2.01 3.84
C PHE A 43 6.39 2.02 2.32
N GLY A 44 6.07 3.10 1.60
CA GLY A 44 6.26 3.19 0.15
C GLY A 44 5.21 2.46 -0.70
N VAL A 45 4.14 1.92 -0.09
CA VAL A 45 3.05 1.23 -0.79
C VAL A 45 2.37 2.14 -1.80
N MET A 46 2.04 3.38 -1.38
CA MET A 46 1.36 4.37 -2.24
C MET A 46 2.18 4.72 -3.49
N LYS A 47 3.51 4.77 -3.37
CA LYS A 47 4.41 5.02 -4.48
C LYS A 47 4.38 3.85 -5.47
N LYS A 48 4.49 2.62 -4.96
CA LYS A 48 4.44 1.41 -5.79
C LYS A 48 3.09 1.22 -6.49
N VAL A 49 1.97 1.50 -5.81
CA VAL A 49 0.63 1.52 -6.42
C VAL A 49 0.55 2.55 -7.56
N HIS A 50 1.06 3.76 -7.33
CA HIS A 50 1.08 4.81 -8.35
C HIS A 50 1.88 4.35 -9.57
N GLU A 51 3.11 3.86 -9.38
CA GLU A 51 3.95 3.35 -10.48
C GLU A 51 3.24 2.25 -11.28
N LEU A 52 2.63 1.27 -10.60
CA LEU A 52 1.90 0.18 -11.26
C LEU A 52 0.66 0.65 -12.02
N LYS A 53 -0.08 1.61 -11.48
CA LYS A 53 -1.27 2.16 -12.13
C LYS A 53 -0.91 2.89 -13.42
N TYR A 54 0.15 3.70 -13.39
CA TYR A 54 0.61 4.45 -14.57
C TYR A 54 1.20 3.52 -15.64
N VAL A 55 1.96 2.49 -15.24
CA VAL A 55 2.47 1.48 -16.17
C VAL A 55 1.31 0.74 -16.85
N LYS A 56 0.27 0.37 -16.10
CA LYS A 56 -0.91 -0.29 -16.67
C LYS A 56 -1.68 0.62 -17.64
N GLU A 57 -1.91 1.88 -17.27
CA GLU A 57 -2.65 2.85 -18.09
C GLU A 57 -1.89 3.22 -19.38
N ALA A 58 -0.55 3.26 -19.34
CA ALA A 58 0.27 3.48 -20.53
C ALA A 58 0.24 2.29 -21.51
N GLY A 59 0.17 1.05 -21.00
CA GLY A 59 0.06 -0.15 -21.82
C GLY A 59 -1.32 -0.30 -22.46
N GLU A 60 -2.39 0.04 -21.74
CA GLU A 60 -3.78 -0.12 -22.20
C GLU A 60 -4.20 0.97 -23.22
N LYS A 61 -3.53 2.13 -23.26
CA LYS A 61 -3.75 3.18 -24.27
C LYS A 61 -3.04 2.97 -25.60
N ALA A 62 -2.17 1.97 -25.70
CA ALA A 62 -1.38 1.69 -26.90
C ALA A 62 -1.98 0.58 -27.78
N GLU A 63 -3.12 0.01 -27.40
CA GLU A 63 -3.86 -1.03 -28.14
C GLU A 63 -5.23 -0.51 -28.64
#